data_AF-A0A9E0LPB0-F1
#
_entry.id   AF-A0A9E0LPB0-F1
#
_cell.length_a   1.000
_cell.length_b   1.000
_cell.length_c   1.000
_cell.angle_alpha   90.00
_cell.angle_beta   90.00
_cell.angle_gamma   90.00
#
_symmetry.space_group_name_H-M   'P 1'
#
loop_
_entity.id
_entity.type
_entity.pdbx_description
1 polymer ?
#
loop_
_entity_poly.entity_id
_entity_poly.type
_entity_poly.pdbx_seq_one_letter_code
_entity_poly.pdbx_strand_id
1 'polypeptide(L)'
;MASNVSTHDLYYFVKNYKDGVAGVLGAIRPDIDHGLVKEAVAKIRHHFKTIDSSGSAQVVRFLELDDADDIAAVRRDVYEIMATFLAGVDSFNRQ
;
A
#
# COMPACT_ATOMS: atom_id res chain seq x y z
N MET A 1 22.21 -5.99 3.34
CA MET A 1 21.31 -5.84 2.19
C MET A 1 19.89 -5.71 2.73
N ALA A 2 19.37 -4.49 2.80
CA ALA A 2 17.94 -4.33 3.07
C ALA A 2 17.20 -4.73 1.79
N SER A 3 16.35 -5.75 1.85
CA SER A 3 15.45 -6.04 0.74
C SER A 3 14.54 -4.81 0.56
N ASN A 4 14.81 -4.00 -0.46
CA ASN A 4 13.91 -2.94 -0.89
C ASN A 4 12.67 -3.64 -1.46
N VAL A 5 11.68 -3.93 -0.61
CA VAL A 5 10.34 -4.35 -1.07
C VAL A 5 9.85 -3.28 -2.04
N SER A 6 9.54 -3.67 -3.27
CA SER A 6 9.07 -2.70 -4.26
C SER A 6 7.65 -2.25 -3.92
N THR A 7 7.26 -1.05 -4.36
CA THR A 7 5.89 -0.55 -4.20
C THR A 7 4.87 -1.45 -4.91
N HIS A 8 5.29 -2.15 -5.97
CA HIS A 8 4.53 -3.22 -6.60
C HIS A 8 4.33 -4.42 -5.66
N ASP A 9 5.39 -4.95 -5.05
CA ASP A 9 5.28 -6.11 -4.16
C ASP A 9 4.38 -5.82 -2.96
N LEU A 10 4.46 -4.60 -2.42
CA LEU A 10 3.59 -4.18 -1.34
C LEU A 10 2.12 -4.11 -1.78
N TYR A 11 1.84 -3.45 -2.91
CA TYR A 11 0.49 -3.39 -3.47
C TYR A 11 -0.06 -4.80 -3.74
N TYR A 12 0.75 -5.65 -4.39
CA TYR A 12 0.39 -7.02 -4.72
C TYR A 12 0.14 -7.83 -3.44
N PHE A 13 1.00 -7.71 -2.44
CA PHE A 13 0.85 -8.37 -1.15
C PHE A 13 -0.46 -7.94 -0.48
N VAL A 14 -0.72 -6.63 -0.34
CA VAL A 14 -1.93 -6.14 0.34
C VAL A 14 -3.20 -6.54 -0.42
N LYS A 15 -3.18 -6.47 -1.75
CA LYS A 15 -4.31 -6.86 -2.61
C LYS A 15 -4.63 -8.34 -2.52
N ASN A 16 -3.60 -9.20 -2.50
CA ASN A 16 -3.75 -10.66 -2.60
C ASN A 16 -3.57 -11.40 -1.27
N TYR A 17 -3.34 -10.68 -0.16
CA TYR A 17 -3.31 -11.29 1.16
C TYR A 17 -4.63 -12.01 1.43
N LYS A 18 -4.61 -13.05 2.25
CA LYS A 18 -5.85 -13.72 2.66
C LYS A 18 -6.79 -12.69 3.30
N ASP A 19 -8.02 -12.59 2.82
CA ASP A 19 -9.00 -11.57 3.25
C ASP A 19 -8.60 -10.11 2.91
N GLY A 20 -7.65 -9.93 1.97
CA GLY A 20 -7.19 -8.65 1.43
C GLY A 20 -6.69 -7.68 2.50
N VAL A 21 -7.05 -6.41 2.36
CA VAL A 21 -6.70 -5.34 3.32
C VAL A 21 -7.11 -5.70 4.75
N ALA A 22 -8.30 -6.28 4.94
CA ALA A 22 -8.79 -6.64 6.26
C ALA A 22 -7.92 -7.71 6.94
N GLY A 23 -7.46 -8.70 6.18
CA GLY A 23 -6.54 -9.71 6.68
C GLY A 23 -5.17 -9.13 7.04
N VAL A 24 -4.63 -8.22 6.24
CA VAL A 24 -3.37 -7.53 6.57
C VAL A 24 -3.53 -6.74 7.86
N LEU A 25 -4.61 -5.96 7.98
CA LEU A 25 -4.91 -5.19 9.19
C LEU A 25 -5.03 -6.09 10.42
N GLY A 26 -5.71 -7.23 10.30
CA GLY A 26 -5.80 -8.22 11.38
C GLY A 26 -4.44 -8.80 11.79
N ALA A 27 -3.58 -9.08 10.80
CA ALA A 27 -2.25 -9.63 11.04
C ALA A 27 -1.29 -8.64 11.73
N ILE A 28 -1.34 -7.35 11.36
CA ILE A 28 -0.44 -6.33 11.93
C ILE A 28 -0.97 -5.70 13.22
N ARG A 29 -2.27 -5.87 13.54
CA ARG A 29 -2.91 -5.25 14.72
C ARG A 29 -2.16 -5.51 16.03
N PRO A 30 -1.66 -6.72 16.34
CA PRO A 30 -0.94 -6.97 17.59
C PRO A 30 0.32 -6.12 17.76
N ASP A 31 0.96 -5.75 16.65
CA ASP A 31 2.23 -5.04 16.61
C ASP A 31 2.11 -3.59 16.12
N ILE A 32 0.89 -3.05 15.99
CA ILE A 32 0.69 -1.73 15.39
C ILE A 32 1.43 -0.61 16.15
N ASP A 33 1.60 -0.79 17.45
CA ASP A 33 2.33 0.16 18.30
C ASP A 33 3.84 -0.01 18.28
N HIS A 34 4.34 -1.11 17.72
CA HIS A 34 5.76 -1.42 17.63
C HIS A 34 6.46 -0.41 16.70
N GLY A 35 7.61 0.12 17.13
CA GLY A 35 8.32 1.20 16.43
C GLY A 35 8.63 0.90 14.97
N LEU A 36 9.03 -0.34 14.66
CA LEU A 36 9.30 -0.78 13.29
C LEU A 36 8.04 -0.80 12.40
N VAL A 37 6.88 -1.19 12.96
CA VAL A 37 5.62 -1.19 12.21
C VAL A 37 5.17 0.24 11.93
N LYS A 38 5.30 1.13 12.93
CA LYS A 38 5.04 2.57 12.74
C LYS A 38 5.94 3.19 11.67
N GLU A 39 7.23 2.86 11.67
CA GLU A 39 8.17 3.33 10.66
C GLU A 39 7.81 2.80 9.26
N ALA A 40 7.48 1.51 9.15
CA ALA A 40 7.04 0.91 7.90
C ALA A 40 5.78 1.59 7.37
N VAL A 41 4.75 1.77 8.20
CA VAL A 41 3.51 2.47 7.84
C VAL A 41 3.78 3.91 7.40
N ALA A 42 4.68 4.64 8.07
CA ALA A 42 5.05 6.00 7.69
C ALA A 42 5.70 6.05 6.29
N LYS A 43 6.59 5.09 5.98
CA LYS A 43 7.18 4.94 4.64
C LYS A 43 6.12 4.63 3.58
N ILE A 44 5.20 3.71 3.87
CA ILE A 44 4.08 3.39 2.97
C ILE A 44 3.24 4.64 2.70
N ARG A 45 2.88 5.38 3.75
CA ARG A 45 2.10 6.63 3.62
C ARG A 45 2.78 7.67 2.73
N HIS A 46 4.10 7.77 2.79
CA HIS A 46 4.86 8.67 1.92
C HIS A 46 4.73 8.31 0.44
N HIS A 47 4.74 7.02 0.10
CA HIS A 47 4.64 6.54 -1.29
C HIS A 47 3.23 6.60 -1.88
N PHE A 48 2.18 6.51 -1.06
CA PHE A 48 0.78 6.39 -1.51
C PHE A 48 -0.12 7.55 -1.03
N LYS A 49 0.46 8.74 -0.84
CA LYS A 49 -0.27 9.92 -0.31
C LYS A 49 -1.44 10.35 -1.21
N THR A 50 -1.27 10.24 -2.53
CA THR A 50 -2.24 10.62 -3.57
C THR A 50 -2.16 9.63 -4.73
N ILE A 51 -3.17 9.63 -5.62
CA ILE A 51 -3.16 8.85 -6.87
C ILE A 51 -1.97 9.18 -7.79
N ASP A 52 -1.42 10.39 -7.65
CA ASP A 52 -0.24 10.88 -8.36
C ASP A 52 1.08 10.72 -7.60
N SER A 53 1.06 10.05 -6.45
CA SER A 53 2.29 9.80 -5.69
C SER A 53 3.19 8.76 -6.36
N SER A 54 4.46 8.76 -5.95
CA SER A 54 5.50 7.91 -6.55
C SER A 54 5.19 6.42 -6.51
N GLY A 55 4.44 5.95 -5.50
CA GLY A 55 4.02 4.56 -5.38
C GLY A 55 3.17 4.10 -6.56
N SER A 56 2.05 4.78 -6.85
CA SER A 56 1.18 4.42 -7.97
C SER A 56 1.89 4.50 -9.33
N ALA A 57 2.75 5.51 -9.53
CA ALA A 57 3.54 5.65 -10.75
C ALA A 57 4.58 4.52 -10.92
N GLN A 58 5.22 4.10 -9.83
CA GLN A 58 6.17 2.99 -9.83
C GLN A 58 5.48 1.65 -10.14
N VAL A 59 4.26 1.43 -9.64
CA VAL A 59 3.50 0.20 -9.94
C VAL A 59 3.14 0.13 -11.43
N VAL A 60 2.63 1.21 -12.02
CA VAL A 60 2.36 1.27 -13.46
C VAL A 60 3.62 0.99 -14.28
N ARG A 61 4.72 1.64 -13.93
CA ARG A 61 6.00 1.46 -14.62
C ARG A 61 6.51 0.02 -14.50
N PHE A 62 6.30 -0.61 -13.34
CA PHE A 62 6.67 -2.00 -13.11
C PHE A 62 5.84 -2.97 -13.95
N LEU A 63 4.56 -2.66 -14.16
CA LEU A 63 3.65 -3.46 -14.99
C LEU A 63 3.80 -3.19 -16.50
N GLU A 64 4.72 -2.29 -16.88
CA GLU A 64 5.03 -1.94 -18.27
C GLU A 64 3.80 -1.52 -19.09
N LEU A 65 2.83 -0.86 -18.45
CA LEU A 65 1.61 -0.38 -19.13
C LEU A 65 1.92 0.83 -20.02
N ASP A 66 1.34 0.85 -21.21
CA ASP A 66 1.51 1.87 -22.24
C ASP A 66 0.20 2.56 -22.65
N ASP A 67 -0.95 1.90 -22.51
CA ASP A 67 -2.26 2.46 -22.74
C ASP A 67 -2.71 3.42 -21.60
N ALA A 68 -3.23 4.59 -21.98
CA ALA A 68 -3.58 5.63 -21.03
C ALA A 68 -4.75 5.25 -20.10
N ASP A 69 -5.73 4.49 -20.59
CA ASP A 69 -6.88 4.06 -19.81
C ASP A 69 -6.48 2.96 -18.83
N ASP A 70 -5.67 1.99 -19.26
CA ASP A 70 -5.10 0.95 -18.39
C ASP A 70 -4.21 1.54 -17.29
N ILE A 71 -3.37 2.52 -17.64
CA ILE A 71 -2.56 3.28 -16.68
C ILE A 71 -3.48 3.96 -15.65
N ALA A 72 -4.52 4.66 -16.09
CA ALA A 72 -5.42 5.36 -15.18
C ALA A 72 -6.16 4.39 -14.25
N ALA A 73 -6.65 3.28 -14.79
CA ALA A 73 -7.34 2.23 -14.03
C ALA A 73 -6.44 1.62 -12.95
N VAL A 74 -5.21 1.24 -13.31
CA VAL A 74 -4.26 0.64 -12.35
C VAL A 74 -3.78 1.64 -11.31
N ARG A 75 -3.51 2.90 -11.67
CA ARG A 75 -3.12 3.92 -10.67
C ARG A 75 -4.20 4.13 -9.64
N ARG A 76 -5.46 4.13 -10.08
CA ARG A 76 -6.62 4.25 -9.21
C ARG A 76 -6.75 3.05 -8.29
N ASP A 77 -6.69 1.82 -8.82
CA ASP A 77 -6.77 0.59 -8.03
C ASP A 77 -5.67 0.52 -6.95
N VAL A 78 -4.42 0.83 -7.33
CA VAL A 78 -3.28 0.89 -6.41
C VAL A 78 -3.52 1.91 -5.30
N TYR A 79 -3.94 3.12 -5.67
CA TYR A 79 -4.21 4.17 -4.70
C TYR A 79 -5.35 3.79 -3.75
N GLU A 80 -6.47 3.29 -4.26
CA GLU A 80 -7.65 2.95 -3.46
C GLU A 80 -7.34 1.82 -2.47
N ILE A 81 -6.63 0.77 -2.89
CA ILE A 81 -6.22 -0.33 -2.01
C ILE A 81 -5.29 0.17 -0.89
N MET A 82 -4.25 0.94 -1.25
CA MET A 82 -3.27 1.41 -0.27
C MET A 82 -3.86 2.48 0.66
N ALA A 83 -4.75 3.35 0.15
CA ALA A 83 -5.47 4.32 0.96
C ALA A 83 -6.42 3.63 1.95
N THR A 84 -7.12 2.57 1.52
CA THR A 84 -7.99 1.77 2.39
C THR A 84 -7.18 1.12 3.52
N PHE A 85 -6.02 0.55 3.20
CA PHE A 85 -5.10 0.00 4.20
C PHE A 85 -4.66 1.06 5.22
N LEU A 86 -4.20 2.23 4.76
CA LEU A 86 -3.75 3.32 5.63
C LEU A 86 -4.88 3.87 6.51
N ALA A 87 -6.09 4.00 5.96
CA ALA A 87 -7.27 4.42 6.73
C ALA A 87 -7.64 3.41 7.83
N GLY A 88 -7.51 2.11 7.53
CA GLY A 88 -7.68 1.03 8.50
C GLY A 88 -6.66 1.10 9.63
N VAL A 89 -5.38 1.33 9.30
CA VAL A 89 -4.34 1.56 10.31
C VAL A 89 -4.67 2.77 11.18
N ASP A 90 -5.11 3.88 10.59
CA ASP A 90 -5.49 5.08 11.33
C ASP A 90 -6.68 4.87 12.26
N SER A 91 -7.53 3.87 11.98
CA SER A 91 -8.66 3.51 12.83
C SER A 91 -8.25 2.80 14.12
N PHE A 92 -7.10 2.12 14.15
CA PHE A 92 -6.58 1.47 15.36
C PHE A 92 -6.20 2.49 16.44
N ASN A 93 -5.70 3.66 16.03
CA ASN A 93 -5.23 4.70 16.94
C ASN A 93 -6.37 5.60 17.50
N ARG A 94 -7.61 5.37 17.06
CA ARG A 94 -8.80 6.13 17.51
C ARG A 94 -9.68 5.36 18.48
N GLN A 95 -9.32 4.12 18.82
CA GLN A 95 -9.97 3.27 19.82
C GLN A 95 -9.18 3.32 21.13
#